data_AF-A0A258U5C3-F1
#
_entry.id   AF-A0A258U5C3-F1
#
_cell.length_a   1.000
_cell.length_b   1.000
_cell.length_c   1.000
_cell.angle_alpha   90.00
_cell.angle_beta   90.00
_cell.angle_gamma   90.00
#
_symmetry.space_group_name_H-M   'P 1'
#
loop_
_entity.id
_entity.type
_entity.pdbx_description
1 polymer ?
#
loop_
_entity_poly.entity_id
_entity_poly.type
_entity_poly.pdbx_seq_one_letter_code
_entity_poly.pdbx_strand_id
1 'polypeptide(L)'
;VQQTLQRYKELRDIIAILGMDELSPEDKLAVGRARKIQRFLSQPFHVAEVFTGAPGKYVPLKETIKGFKAIVAGEYDHLPEQAF
;
A
#
# COMPACT_ATOMS: atom_id res chain seq x y z
N VAL A 1 9.72 -1.95 2.99
CA VAL A 1 8.67 -2.45 2.06
C VAL A 1 8.46 -3.95 2.20
N GLN A 2 9.44 -4.80 1.83
CA GLN A 2 9.27 -6.26 1.92
C GLN A 2 8.92 -6.75 3.33
N GLN A 3 9.62 -6.26 4.36
CA GLN A 3 9.32 -6.60 5.75
C GLN A 3 7.89 -6.19 6.16
N THR A 4 7.42 -5.01 5.75
CA THR A 4 6.06 -4.53 6.02
C THR A 4 4.99 -5.41 5.36
N LEU A 5 5.23 -5.84 4.12
CA LEU A 5 4.33 -6.75 3.40
C LEU A 5 4.36 -8.17 3.98
N GLN A 6 5.52 -8.63 4.45
CA GLN A 6 5.65 -9.93 5.09
C GLN A 6 4.90 -9.96 6.42
N ARG A 7 5.08 -8.94 7.26
CA ARG A 7 4.32 -8.76 8.50
C ARG A 7 2.81 -8.73 8.24
N TYR A 8 2.38 -8.03 7.19
CA TYR A 8 0.97 -8.03 6.79
C TYR A 8 0.45 -9.40 6.39
N LYS A 9 1.23 -10.21 5.66
CA LYS A 9 0.82 -11.59 5.32
C LYS A 9 0.59 -12.44 6.57
N GLU A 10 1.49 -12.37 7.55
CA GLU A 10 1.36 -13.09 8.82
C GLU A 10 0.11 -12.65 9.60
N LEU A 11 -0.13 -11.34 9.64
CA LEU A 11 -1.29 -10.78 10.32
C LEU A 11 -2.60 -11.04 9.57
N ARG A 12 -2.57 -11.26 8.25
CA ARG A 12 -3.78 -11.46 7.44
C ARG A 12 -4.58 -12.69 7.87
N ASP A 13 -3.89 -13.79 8.19
CA ASP A 13 -4.54 -15.02 8.63
C ASP A 13 -5.17 -14.85 10.03
N ILE A 14 -4.49 -14.11 10.90
CA ILE A 14 -5.01 -13.73 12.23
C ILE A 14 -6.25 -12.83 12.08
N ILE A 15 -6.20 -11.80 11.22
CA ILE A 15 -7.32 -10.88 10.94
C ILE A 15 -8.53 -11.63 10.41
N ALA A 16 -8.33 -12.64 9.55
CA ALA A 16 -9.42 -13.41 8.98
C ALA A 16 -10.19 -14.25 10.03
N ILE A 17 -9.53 -14.63 11.12
CA ILE A 17 -10.12 -15.45 12.20
C ILE A 17 -10.67 -14.56 13.33
N LEU A 18 -9.88 -13.60 13.79
CA LEU A 18 -10.15 -12.82 15.00
C LEU A 18 -10.74 -11.43 14.71
N GLY A 19 -10.59 -10.91 13.50
CA GLY A 19 -10.97 -9.55 13.15
C GLY A 19 -9.84 -8.54 13.38
N MET A 20 -10.02 -7.33 12.84
CA MET A 20 -8.99 -6.29 12.86
C MET A 20 -8.85 -5.61 14.22
N ASP A 21 -9.90 -5.65 15.05
CA ASP A 21 -9.96 -4.96 16.33
C ASP A 21 -9.06 -5.60 17.40
N GLU A 22 -8.79 -6.90 17.28
CA GLU A 22 -7.95 -7.69 18.18
C GLU A 22 -6.45 -7.45 18.00
N LEU A 23 -6.05 -6.70 16.96
CA LEU A 23 -4.65 -6.36 16.73
C LEU A 23 -4.15 -5.27 17.67
N SER A 24 -2.87 -5.36 18.03
CA SER A 24 -2.17 -4.29 18.72
C SER A 24 -2.20 -2.99 17.88
N PRO A 25 -2.14 -1.80 18.50
CA PRO A 25 -2.10 -0.54 17.76
C PRO A 25 -0.95 -0.46 16.74
N GLU A 26 0.20 -1.06 17.06
CA GLU A 26 1.36 -1.13 16.18
C GLU A 26 1.10 -2.04 14.96
N ASP A 27 0.49 -3.21 15.17
CA ASP A 27 0.13 -4.11 14.07
C ASP A 27 -0.97 -3.49 13.18
N LYS A 28 -1.94 -2.77 13.77
CA LYS A 28 -2.95 -2.00 13.00
C LYS A 28 -2.28 -0.98 12.08
N LEU A 29 -1.28 -0.25 12.58
CA LEU A 29 -0.50 0.69 11.76
C LEU A 29 0.29 -0.04 10.66
N ALA A 30 0.94 -1.15 10.98
CA ALA A 30 1.67 -1.96 10.01
C ALA A 30 0.77 -2.47 8.89
N VAL A 31 -0.44 -2.93 9.22
CA VAL A 31 -1.45 -3.38 8.24
C VAL A 31 -1.92 -2.20 7.37
N GLY A 32 -2.24 -1.06 7.97
CA GLY A 32 -2.67 0.13 7.24
C GLY A 32 -1.62 0.60 6.22
N ARG A 33 -0.35 0.67 6.63
CA ARG A 33 0.76 0.98 5.73
C ARG A 33 0.97 -0.09 4.66
N ALA A 34 0.86 -1.37 5.00
CA ALA A 34 1.00 -2.46 4.04
C ALA A 34 -0.08 -2.42 2.95
N ARG A 35 -1.33 -2.13 3.31
CA ARG A 35 -2.42 -1.96 2.35
C ARG A 35 -2.18 -0.79 1.40
N LYS A 36 -1.72 0.36 1.92
CA LYS A 36 -1.31 1.52 1.10
C LYS A 36 -0.17 1.15 0.14
N ILE A 37 0.85 0.42 0.61
CA ILE A 37 1.94 -0.07 -0.23
C ILE A 37 1.42 -0.98 -1.35
N GLN A 38 0.49 -1.90 -1.05
CA GLN A 38 -0.09 -2.78 -2.06
C GLN A 38 -0.85 -2.01 -3.14
N ARG A 39 -1.60 -0.98 -2.73
CA ARG A 39 -2.32 -0.11 -3.65
C ARG A 39 -1.36 0.71 -4.51
N PHE A 40 -0.35 1.33 -3.90
CA PHE A 40 0.67 2.16 -4.56
C PHE A 40 1.55 1.40 -5.56
N LEU A 41 1.60 0.07 -5.50
CA LEU A 41 2.25 -0.76 -6.53
C LEU A 41 1.43 -0.83 -7.83
N SER A 42 0.16 -0.44 -7.79
CA SER A 42 -0.72 -0.35 -8.96
C SER A 42 -0.43 0.95 -9.71
N GLN A 43 -0.36 0.87 -11.03
CA GLN A 43 -0.23 2.05 -11.88
C GLN A 43 -1.01 1.86 -13.17
N PRO A 44 -1.63 2.93 -13.72
CA PRO A 44 -2.26 2.86 -15.02
C PRO A 44 -1.20 2.66 -16.10
N PHE A 45 -1.40 1.68 -16.97
CA PHE A 45 -0.50 1.40 -18.08
C PHE A 45 -0.98 2.09 -19.36
N HIS A 46 -0.06 2.67 -20.13
CA HIS A 46 -0.36 3.29 -21.43
C HIS A 46 -1.07 2.33 -22.39
N VAL A 47 -0.69 1.04 -22.37
CA VAL A 47 -1.33 0.00 -23.20
C VAL A 47 -2.75 -0.34 -22.76
N ALA A 48 -3.09 -0.06 -21.50
CA ALA A 48 -4.40 -0.37 -20.92
C ALA A 48 -5.38 0.80 -21.04
N GLU A 49 -4.95 1.99 -21.48
CA GLU A 49 -5.78 3.19 -21.62
C GLU A 49 -7.04 2.94 -22.45
N VAL A 50 -6.91 2.16 -23.52
CA VAL A 50 -8.03 1.81 -24.42
C VAL A 50 -9.11 0.97 -23.75
N PHE A 51 -8.78 0.28 -22.66
CA PHE A 51 -9.71 -0.58 -21.91
C PHE A 51 -10.20 0.06 -20.62
N THR A 52 -9.34 0.83 -19.93
CA THR A 52 -9.65 1.40 -18.61
C THR A 52 -10.15 2.84 -18.68
N GLY A 53 -9.88 3.56 -19.78
CA GLY A 53 -10.17 4.99 -19.93
C GLY A 53 -9.28 5.90 -19.07
N ALA A 54 -8.36 5.35 -18.27
CA ALA A 54 -7.46 6.10 -17.41
C ALA A 54 -6.11 6.29 -18.11
N PRO A 55 -5.57 7.52 -18.22
CA PRO A 55 -4.30 7.78 -18.87
C PRO A 55 -3.15 7.08 -18.14
N GLY A 56 -2.26 6.46 -18.90
CA GLY A 56 -1.06 5.82 -18.43
C GLY A 56 -0.12 6.83 -17.80
N LYS A 57 0.65 6.36 -16.82
CA LYS A 57 1.62 7.22 -16.12
C LYS A 57 2.99 6.57 -16.11
N TYR A 58 3.99 7.32 -16.53
CA TYR A 58 5.39 6.94 -16.36
C TYR A 58 5.93 7.56 -15.08
N VAL A 59 6.45 6.74 -14.17
CA VAL A 59 7.03 7.18 -12.89
C VAL A 59 8.53 6.85 -12.89
N PRO A 60 9.42 7.86 -12.81
CA PRO A 60 10.86 7.64 -12.73
C PRO A 60 11.27 6.92 -11.44
N LEU A 61 12.32 6.11 -11.50
CA LEU A 61 12.85 5.34 -10.37
C LEU A 61 13.07 6.19 -9.10
N LYS A 62 13.62 7.41 -9.25
CA LYS A 62 13.87 8.31 -8.12
C LYS A 62 12.59 8.70 -7.38
N GLU A 63 11.51 8.93 -8.13
CA GLU A 63 10.20 9.27 -7.55
C GLU A 63 9.56 8.06 -6.88
N THR A 64 9.67 6.88 -7.50
CA THR A 64 9.21 5.61 -6.90
C THR A 64 9.87 5.37 -5.55
N ILE A 65 11.20 5.49 -5.47
CA ILE A 65 11.95 5.29 -4.21
C ILE A 65 11.51 6.32 -3.16
N LYS A 66 11.36 7.59 -3.53
CA LYS A 66 10.90 8.64 -2.62
C LYS A 66 9.50 8.36 -2.09
N GLY A 67 8.56 7.97 -2.96
CA GLY A 67 7.18 7.64 -2.61
C GLY A 67 7.11 6.48 -1.61
N PHE A 68 7.77 5.36 -1.90
CA PHE A 68 7.79 4.22 -0.98
C PHE A 68 8.45 4.54 0.35
N LYS A 69 9.50 5.37 0.36
CA LYS A 69 10.16 5.79 1.60
C LYS A 69 9.22 6.61 2.49
N ALA A 70 8.50 7.57 1.91
CA ALA A 70 7.55 8.41 2.63
C ALA A 70 6.35 7.61 3.18
N ILE A 71 5.84 6.62 2.42
CA ILE A 71 4.79 5.71 2.91
C ILE A 71 5.28 4.87 4.10
N VAL A 72 6.49 4.31 4.02
CA VAL A 72 7.06 3.50 5.13
C VAL A 72 7.34 4.36 6.36
N ALA A 73 7.79 5.61 6.17
CA ALA A 73 8.04 6.58 7.23
C ALA A 73 6.75 7.10 7.92
N GLY A 74 5.57 6.87 7.33
CA GLY A 74 4.28 7.29 7.87
C GLY A 74 3.86 8.70 7.51
N GLU A 75 4.56 9.37 6.58
CA GLU A 75 4.23 10.74 6.14
C GLU A 75 2.81 10.84 5.57
N TYR A 76 2.29 9.74 5.03
CA TYR A 76 0.94 9.67 4.45
C TYR A 76 -0.04 8.81 5.26
N ASP A 77 0.18 8.63 6.55
CA ASP A 77 -0.73 7.81 7.38
C ASP A 77 -2.15 8.40 7.47
N HIS A 78 -2.28 9.72 7.34
CA HIS A 78 -3.54 10.45 7.34
C HIS A 78 -4.36 10.30 6.04
N LEU A 79 -3.76 9.84 4.94
CA LEU A 79 -4.46 9.66 3.67
C LEU A 79 -5.22 8.33 3.64
N PRO A 80 -6.40 8.26 2.99
CA PRO A 80 -7.15 7.02 2.83
C PRO A 80 -6.42 6.06 1.87
N GLU A 81 -6.66 4.76 2.02
CA GLU A 81 -6.06 3.73 1.16
C GLU A 81 -6.40 3.90 -0.33
N GLN A 82 -7.56 4.48 -0.65
CA GLN A 82 -8.02 4.72 -2.02
C GLN A 82 -7.24 5.83 -2.75
N ALA A 83 -6.46 6.62 -2.02
CA ALA A 83 -5.60 7.65 -2.61
C ALA A 83 -4.29 7.08 -3.18
N PHE A 84 -4.02 5.78 -2.94
CA PHE A 84 -2.84 5.04 -3.39
C PHE A 84 -3.21 4.02 -4.46
#